data_AF-A0A7S0E2K9-F1
#
_entry.id   AF-A0A7S0E2K9-F1
#
_cell.length_a   1.000
_cell.length_b   1.000
_cell.length_c   1.000
_cell.angle_alpha   90.00
_cell.angle_beta   90.00
_cell.angle_gamma   90.00
#
_symmetry.space_group_name_H-M   'P 1'
#
loop_
_entity.id
_entity.type
_entity.pdbx_description
1 polymer ?
#
loop_
_entity_poly.entity_id
_entity_poly.type
_entity_poly.pdbx_seq_one_letter_code
_entity_poly.pdbx_strand_id
1 'polypeptide(L)'
;TAAAGGGDPWGKQHFHNAPFAPDDTFLVGRIVPVLHYCMGGLRMDEGGAVLREDSSTIAGLHAAGEVTGGVHGNNRLGGNSLLECTVFGGLVGDKLAVRHAQLRTQRALG
;
A
#
# COMPACT_ATOMS: atom_id res chain seq x y z
N THR A 1 -4.59 33.89 -13.03
CA THR A 1 -4.93 32.75 -12.16
C THR A 1 -3.69 32.30 -11.42
N ALA A 2 -3.79 31.51 -10.35
CA ALA A 2 -2.61 30.97 -9.65
C ALA A 2 -1.61 30.27 -10.60
N ALA A 3 -2.12 29.69 -11.68
CA ALA A 3 -1.35 29.11 -12.79
C ALA A 3 -0.52 30.13 -13.63
N ALA A 4 -0.80 31.42 -13.54
CA ALA A 4 -0.18 32.48 -14.33
C ALA A 4 0.92 33.27 -13.57
N GLY A 5 1.55 32.65 -12.56
CA GLY A 5 2.78 33.17 -11.93
C GLY A 5 2.64 33.92 -10.61
N GLY A 6 1.42 34.01 -10.04
CA GLY A 6 1.17 34.67 -8.75
C GLY A 6 1.17 33.75 -7.51
N GLY A 7 1.45 32.46 -7.70
CA GLY A 7 1.28 31.45 -6.66
C GLY A 7 -0.19 31.16 -6.32
N ASP A 8 -0.45 29.99 -5.75
CA ASP A 8 -1.77 29.65 -5.23
C ASP A 8 -1.91 30.08 -3.77
N PRO A 9 -2.97 30.81 -3.38
CA PRO A 9 -3.13 31.27 -2.01
C PRO A 9 -3.31 30.14 -0.98
N TRP A 10 -3.58 28.91 -1.42
CA TRP A 10 -3.67 27.71 -0.59
C TRP A 10 -2.45 26.78 -0.75
N GLY A 11 -1.41 27.23 -1.45
CA GLY A 11 -0.14 26.51 -1.59
C GLY A 11 -0.15 25.36 -2.60
N LYS A 12 -1.18 25.21 -3.44
CA LYS A 12 -1.17 24.21 -4.53
C LYS A 12 -0.09 24.53 -5.55
N GLN A 13 0.82 23.58 -5.77
CA GLN A 13 1.96 23.76 -6.69
C GLN A 13 1.71 23.22 -8.10
N HIS A 14 0.88 22.18 -8.24
CA HIS A 14 0.67 21.48 -9.50
C HIS A 14 -0.76 21.63 -10.01
N PHE A 15 -0.91 22.19 -11.21
CA PHE A 15 -2.19 22.41 -11.89
C PHE A 15 -2.23 21.66 -13.23
N HIS A 16 -2.48 20.35 -13.19
CA HIS A 16 -2.48 19.51 -14.40
C HIS A 16 -3.64 19.81 -15.37
N ASN A 17 -4.68 20.50 -14.92
CA ASN A 17 -5.88 20.86 -15.71
C ASN A 17 -5.89 22.32 -16.17
N ALA A 18 -4.79 23.05 -16.02
CA ALA A 18 -4.72 24.47 -16.37
C ALA A 18 -3.86 24.69 -17.63
N PRO A 19 -4.17 25.73 -18.44
CA PRO A 19 -5.31 26.64 -18.32
C PRO A 19 -6.63 25.99 -18.78
N PHE A 20 -7.78 26.45 -18.26
CA PHE A 20 -9.11 26.02 -18.71
C PHE A 20 -9.91 27.19 -19.29
N ALA A 21 -10.81 26.89 -20.22
CA ALA A 21 -11.69 27.88 -20.85
C ALA A 21 -12.97 28.08 -20.01
N PRO A 22 -13.39 29.33 -19.69
CA PRO A 22 -14.58 29.58 -18.87
C PRO A 22 -15.89 29.10 -19.49
N ASP A 23 -15.94 28.94 -20.81
CA ASP A 23 -17.08 28.51 -21.62
C ASP A 23 -17.08 26.99 -21.90
N ASP A 24 -16.19 26.23 -21.26
CA ASP A 24 -16.12 24.78 -21.38
C ASP A 24 -17.21 24.06 -20.57
N THR A 25 -17.38 22.76 -20.81
CA THR A 25 -18.27 21.90 -20.04
C THR A 25 -17.60 21.47 -18.73
N PHE A 26 -18.21 21.86 -17.61
CA PHE A 26 -17.75 21.47 -16.28
C PHE A 26 -18.61 20.35 -15.69
N LEU A 27 -17.95 19.29 -15.23
CA LEU A 27 -18.59 18.24 -14.45
C LEU A 27 -18.46 18.55 -12.96
N VAL A 28 -19.57 18.45 -12.22
CA VAL A 28 -19.62 18.76 -10.79
C VAL A 28 -20.09 17.54 -10.02
N GLY A 29 -19.34 17.17 -8.97
CA GLY A 29 -19.68 16.08 -8.06
C GLY A 29 -19.57 16.52 -6.60
N ARG A 30 -20.47 16.04 -5.75
CA ARG A 30 -20.38 16.25 -4.29
C ARG A 30 -19.50 15.18 -3.67
N ILE A 31 -18.50 15.58 -2.90
CA ILE A 31 -17.56 14.68 -2.22
C ILE A 31 -17.73 14.80 -0.70
N VAL A 32 -17.68 13.68 0.00
CA VAL A 32 -17.65 13.60 1.47
C VAL A 32 -16.53 12.65 1.93
N PRO A 33 -15.89 12.88 3.09
CA PRO A 33 -14.90 11.97 3.62
C PRO A 33 -15.49 10.61 4.01
N VAL A 34 -14.71 9.55 3.85
CA VAL A 34 -15.05 8.19 4.29
C VAL A 34 -13.82 7.51 4.89
N LEU A 35 -14.03 6.49 5.73
CA LEU A 35 -12.96 5.58 6.11
C LEU A 35 -12.42 4.91 4.84
N HIS A 36 -11.10 4.96 4.66
CA HIS A 36 -10.48 4.59 3.39
C HIS A 36 -9.32 3.59 3.54
N TYR A 37 -8.52 3.71 4.60
CA TYR A 37 -7.35 2.86 4.80
C TYR A 37 -7.00 2.74 6.29
N CYS A 38 -6.59 1.55 6.72
CA CYS A 38 -6.11 1.28 8.06
C CYS A 38 -4.58 1.10 8.04
N MET A 39 -3.83 2.10 8.51
CA MET A 39 -2.35 2.07 8.47
C MET A 39 -1.72 1.15 9.51
N GLY A 40 -2.47 0.78 10.55
CA GLY A 40 -2.04 -0.17 11.58
C GLY A 40 -2.28 -1.62 11.14
N GLY A 41 -1.68 -2.57 11.86
CA GLY A 41 -1.82 -3.98 11.54
C GLY A 41 -0.73 -4.82 12.20
N LEU A 42 -0.51 -6.02 11.66
CA LEU A 42 0.55 -6.93 12.10
C LEU A 42 1.92 -6.29 11.90
N ARG A 43 2.78 -6.35 12.93
CA ARG A 43 4.17 -5.96 12.82
C ARG A 43 4.93 -7.07 12.10
N MET A 44 5.73 -6.69 11.11
CA MET A 44 6.57 -7.61 10.34
C MET A 44 7.99 -7.07 10.22
N ASP A 45 8.96 -7.93 9.92
CA ASP A 45 10.28 -7.51 9.45
C ASP A 45 10.22 -7.07 7.97
N GLU A 46 11.34 -6.55 7.45
CA GLU A 46 11.50 -6.21 6.01
C GLU A 46 11.23 -7.39 5.07
N GLY A 47 11.25 -8.58 5.66
CA GLY A 47 11.03 -9.85 5.05
C GLY A 47 9.59 -10.35 5.03
N GLY A 48 8.65 -9.61 5.60
CA GLY A 48 7.25 -10.01 5.74
C GLY A 48 6.99 -11.08 6.81
N ALA A 49 7.99 -11.49 7.61
CA ALA A 49 7.77 -12.42 8.71
C ALA A 49 7.10 -11.69 9.88
N VAL A 50 6.01 -12.25 10.42
CA VAL A 50 5.26 -11.62 11.50
C VAL A 50 6.05 -11.70 12.81
N LEU A 51 6.10 -10.57 13.52
CA LEU A 51 6.83 -10.43 14.78
C LEU A 51 5.89 -10.57 15.98
N ARG A 52 6.40 -11.22 17.03
CA ARG A 52 5.82 -11.15 18.38
C ARG A 52 6.13 -9.81 19.04
N GLU A 53 5.56 -9.58 20.22
CA GLU A 53 5.83 -8.40 21.05
C GLU A 53 7.32 -8.28 21.41
N ASP A 54 8.01 -9.40 21.66
CA ASP A 54 9.45 -9.45 21.93
C ASP A 54 10.33 -9.28 20.67
N SER A 55 9.72 -8.98 19.52
CA SER A 55 10.37 -8.84 18.21
C SER A 55 10.98 -10.13 17.64
N SER A 56 10.69 -11.31 18.22
CA SER A 56 11.00 -12.60 17.61
C SER A 56 10.01 -12.94 16.48
N THR A 57 10.47 -13.70 15.47
CA THR A 57 9.61 -14.11 14.34
C THR A 57 8.69 -15.27 14.71
N ILE A 58 7.46 -15.25 14.20
CA ILE A 58 6.53 -16.36 14.29
C ILE A 58 6.80 -17.31 13.12
N ALA A 59 7.37 -18.48 13.40
CA ALA A 59 7.76 -19.45 12.37
C ALA A 59 6.58 -19.84 11.47
N GLY A 60 6.76 -19.66 10.16
CA GLY A 60 5.76 -20.00 9.14
C GLY A 60 4.64 -18.97 8.94
N LEU A 61 4.61 -17.89 9.73
CA LEU A 61 3.61 -16.83 9.59
C LEU A 61 4.21 -15.59 8.92
N HIS A 62 3.65 -15.23 7.76
CA HIS A 62 4.01 -14.04 7.02
C HIS A 62 2.76 -13.19 6.74
N ALA A 63 2.96 -11.90 6.53
CA ALA A 63 1.89 -10.94 6.21
C ALA A 63 2.36 -9.96 5.13
N ALA A 64 1.42 -9.48 4.32
CA ALA A 64 1.64 -8.49 3.28
C ALA A 64 0.32 -7.75 3.00
N GLY A 65 0.39 -6.49 2.57
CA GLY A 65 -0.79 -5.68 2.29
C GLY A 65 -1.30 -4.92 3.51
N GLU A 66 -2.51 -4.37 3.39
CA GLU A 66 -3.18 -3.55 4.42
C GLU A 66 -3.37 -4.24 5.78
N VAL A 67 -3.23 -5.57 5.86
CA VAL A 67 -3.20 -6.29 7.14
C VAL A 67 -1.96 -5.95 7.99
N THR A 68 -0.94 -5.35 7.39
CA THR A 68 0.35 -5.03 8.02
C THR A 68 0.37 -3.59 8.55
N GLY A 69 1.12 -3.39 9.63
CA GLY A 69 1.32 -2.08 10.24
C GLY A 69 2.74 -1.55 10.02
N GLY A 70 2.88 -0.21 10.04
CA GLY A 70 4.18 0.47 10.10
C GLY A 70 4.69 1.01 8.76
N VAL A 71 4.35 0.39 7.62
CA VAL A 71 4.81 0.82 6.28
C VAL A 71 4.38 2.25 5.94
N HIS A 72 3.23 2.69 6.45
CA HIS A 72 2.65 3.99 6.15
C HIS A 72 2.66 4.98 7.33
N GLY A 73 3.17 4.58 8.50
CA GLY A 73 3.08 5.38 9.72
C GLY A 73 1.65 5.84 10.01
N ASN A 74 1.46 7.14 10.21
CA ASN A 74 0.16 7.72 10.56
C ASN A 74 -0.68 8.16 9.35
N ASN A 75 -0.11 8.21 8.15
CA ASN A 75 -0.82 8.67 6.96
C ASN A 75 -0.23 8.06 5.69
N ARG A 76 -1.06 7.31 4.96
CA ARG A 76 -0.67 6.73 3.68
C ARG A 76 -0.72 7.78 2.56
N LEU A 77 0.34 7.86 1.76
CA LEU A 77 0.35 8.63 0.51
C LEU A 77 -0.42 7.92 -0.60
N GLY A 78 -1.12 8.69 -1.43
CA GLY A 78 -1.86 8.18 -2.60
C GLY A 78 -0.95 7.34 -3.51
N GLY A 79 -1.44 6.18 -3.97
CA GLY A 79 -0.68 5.24 -4.79
C GLY A 79 0.14 4.19 -4.02
N ASN A 80 0.46 4.43 -2.74
CA ASN A 80 1.36 3.51 -2.01
C ASN A 80 0.72 2.18 -1.57
N SER A 81 -0.61 2.07 -1.45
CA SER A 81 -1.24 0.82 -0.98
C SER A 81 -1.08 -0.33 -1.99
N LEU A 82 -1.34 -0.09 -3.28
CA LEU A 82 -1.16 -1.13 -4.29
C LEU A 82 0.31 -1.48 -4.47
N LEU A 83 1.20 -0.49 -4.36
CA LEU A 83 2.64 -0.71 -4.38
C LEU A 83 3.08 -1.61 -3.22
N GLU A 84 2.63 -1.30 -2.00
CA GLU A 84 2.90 -2.06 -0.77
C GLU A 84 2.42 -3.50 -0.90
N CYS A 85 1.15 -3.71 -1.29
CA CYS A 85 0.61 -5.04 -1.53
C CYS A 85 1.41 -5.84 -2.56
N THR A 86 1.85 -5.21 -3.66
CA THR A 86 2.56 -5.91 -4.74
C THR A 86 3.99 -6.26 -4.33
N VAL A 87 4.72 -5.34 -3.70
CA VAL A 87 6.11 -5.54 -3.28
C VAL A 87 6.20 -6.58 -2.16
N PHE A 88 5.47 -6.37 -1.06
CA PHE A 88 5.52 -7.31 0.06
C PHE A 88 4.84 -8.64 -0.26
N GLY A 89 3.79 -8.62 -1.09
CA GLY A 89 3.15 -9.85 -1.58
C GLY A 89 4.11 -10.72 -2.39
N GLY A 90 4.88 -10.12 -3.31
CA GLY A 90 5.92 -10.82 -4.06
C GLY A 90 7.04 -11.33 -3.17
N LEU A 91 7.55 -10.48 -2.26
CA LEU A 91 8.62 -10.83 -1.34
C LEU A 91 8.24 -12.00 -0.42
N VAL A 92 7.03 -11.97 0.15
CA VAL A 92 6.51 -13.08 0.95
C VAL A 92 6.29 -14.32 0.09
N GLY A 93 5.80 -14.16 -1.13
CA GLY A 93 5.62 -15.25 -2.10
C GLY A 93 6.93 -15.99 -2.39
N ASP A 94 8.03 -15.28 -2.60
CA ASP A 94 9.35 -15.87 -2.87
C ASP A 94 9.91 -16.64 -1.65
N LYS A 95 9.57 -16.19 -0.43
CA LYS A 95 10.01 -16.83 0.82
C LYS A 95 9.19 -18.05 1.20
N LEU A 96 7.90 -18.03 0.89
CA LEU A 96 7.02 -19.17 1.07
C LEU A 96 7.28 -20.14 -0.07
N ALA A 97 8.23 -21.07 0.13
CA ALA A 97 8.36 -22.23 -0.75
C ALA A 97 6.99 -22.89 -0.87
N VAL A 98 6.34 -22.73 -2.03
CA VAL A 98 5.04 -23.36 -2.31
C VAL A 98 5.27 -24.86 -2.17
N ARG A 99 4.74 -25.41 -1.07
CA ARG A 99 4.93 -26.78 -0.57
C ARG A 99 4.51 -27.89 -1.54
N HIS A 100 4.21 -27.57 -2.80
CA HIS A 100 3.74 -28.51 -3.78
C HIS A 100 4.83 -29.47 -4.27
N ALA A 101 6.11 -29.06 -4.24
CA ALA A 101 7.22 -29.96 -4.59
C ALA A 101 7.57 -30.94 -3.46
N GLN A 102 7.56 -30.51 -2.19
CA GLN A 102 7.99 -31.35 -1.07
C GLN A 102 6.93 -32.40 -0.65
N LEU A 103 5.64 -32.09 -0.79
CA LEU A 103 4.56 -33.02 -0.43
C LEU A 103 4.43 -34.21 -1.40
N ARG A 104 4.86 -34.06 -2.66
CA ARG A 104 4.89 -35.19 -3.63
C ARG A 104 6.03 -36.16 -3.34
N THR A 105 7.18 -35.67 -2.90
CA THR A 105 8.33 -36.52 -2.57
C THR A 105 8.10 -37.33 -1.30
N GLN A 106 7.42 -36.78 -0.29
CA GLN A 106 7.11 -37.50 0.95
C GLN A 106 6.00 -38.56 0.79
N ARG A 107 5.10 -38.41 -0.19
CA ARG A 107 4.09 -39.43 -0.53
C ARG A 107 4.58 -40.55 -1.47
N ALA A 108 5.73 -40.38 -2.10
CA ALA A 108 6.35 -41.40 -2.95
C ALA A 108 7.37 -42.26 -2.20
N LEU A 109 7.67 -41.93 -0.94
CA LEU A 109 8.63 -42.61 -0.06
C LEU A 109 7.97 -43.34 1.12
N GLY A 110 6.64 -43.49 1.10
CA GLY A 110 5.86 -44.34 2.02
C GLY A 110 4.96 -45.26 1.23
#